data_AF-A0A9D5HB56-F1
#
_entry.id   AF-A0A9D5HB56-F1
#
_cell.length_a   1.000
_cell.length_b   1.000
_cell.length_c   1.000
_cell.angle_alpha   90.00
_cell.angle_beta   90.00
_cell.angle_gamma   90.00
#
_symmetry.space_group_name_H-M   'P 1'
#
loop_
_entity.id
_entity.type
_entity.pdbx_description
1 polymer ?
#
loop_
_entity_poly.entity_id
_entity_poly.type
_entity_poly.pdbx_seq_one_letter_code
_entity_poly.pdbx_strand_id
1 'polypeptide(L)'
;MAFAQCSIRVPLSSSRAPLADRPISPLGFNRLSFSLPSSKRRGSMLPSAFRRTLYRATAEIHESGGSSAADAFANVKHLLLPVTDQNPYLSAGTRQAAATTTALAKKYGADITVVVIDDKPKESIPEHDTLLSSIRWHLSEGGFQEFGLMERLGDGKKPTTIIGEVADDLNLDLVVLSMEAIHSKHVDANLLAEFIPCPVLLLPL
;
A
#
# COMPACT_ATOMS: atom_id res chain seq x y z
N MET A 1 10.01 45.07 -37.43
CA MET A 1 10.58 44.09 -38.37
C MET A 1 10.50 42.73 -37.70
N ALA A 2 10.10 41.61 -38.26
CA ALA A 2 9.43 41.23 -39.50
C ALA A 2 8.93 39.78 -39.24
N PHE A 3 7.89 39.37 -39.96
CA PHE A 3 7.25 38.05 -39.93
C PHE A 3 8.20 36.90 -40.31
N ALA A 4 7.94 35.68 -39.81
CA ALA A 4 8.00 34.45 -40.60
C ALA A 4 7.28 33.29 -39.90
N GLN A 5 6.08 32.97 -40.38
CA GLN A 5 5.44 31.67 -40.25
C GLN A 5 6.17 30.66 -41.16
N CYS A 6 6.19 29.39 -40.79
CA CYS A 6 6.18 28.33 -41.79
C CYS A 6 5.41 27.12 -41.27
N SER A 7 4.45 26.67 -42.06
CA SER A 7 3.56 25.54 -41.80
C SER A 7 3.67 24.55 -42.97
N ILE A 8 3.32 23.29 -42.67
CA ILE A 8 2.81 22.24 -43.58
C ILE A 8 3.86 21.38 -44.33
N ARG A 9 3.85 20.06 -44.09
CA ARG A 9 3.29 19.06 -45.02
C ARG A 9 3.26 17.62 -44.47
N VAL A 10 2.05 17.07 -44.53
CA VAL A 10 1.66 15.65 -44.52
C VAL A 10 2.26 14.92 -45.73
N PRO A 11 2.46 13.59 -45.65
CA PRO A 11 2.06 12.75 -46.77
C PRO A 11 1.00 11.71 -46.39
N LEU A 12 0.11 11.51 -47.35
CA LEU A 12 -1.14 10.78 -47.32
C LEU A 12 -0.94 9.42 -48.02
N SER A 13 -1.39 8.34 -47.34
CA SER A 13 -2.02 7.10 -47.86
C SER A 13 -1.23 6.13 -48.77
N SER A 14 -1.28 4.83 -48.46
CA SER A 14 -2.28 3.91 -49.07
C SER A 14 -1.97 2.41 -48.89
N SER A 15 -2.98 1.67 -48.40
CA SER A 15 -3.45 0.32 -48.84
C SER A 15 -2.53 -0.91 -48.59
N ARG A 16 -2.98 -2.07 -48.09
CA ARG A 16 -4.22 -2.83 -48.32
C ARG A 16 -4.58 -3.72 -47.12
N ALA A 17 -5.88 -3.89 -46.87
CA ALA A 17 -6.48 -5.02 -46.17
C ALA A 17 -7.53 -5.66 -47.12
N PRO A 18 -7.68 -6.99 -47.18
CA PRO A 18 -8.81 -7.63 -47.83
C PRO A 18 -9.91 -7.99 -46.81
N LEU A 19 -11.14 -7.75 -47.27
CA LEU A 19 -12.45 -8.07 -46.69
C LEU A 19 -12.88 -9.52 -47.01
N ALA A 20 -14.02 -9.88 -46.40
CA ALA A 20 -14.92 -11.03 -46.64
C ALA A 20 -14.69 -12.22 -45.68
N ASP A 21 -15.70 -12.89 -45.12
CA ASP A 21 -17.16 -12.70 -45.04
C ASP A 21 -17.67 -13.64 -43.91
N ARG A 22 -18.83 -13.32 -43.32
CA ARG A 22 -19.60 -14.16 -42.34
C ARG A 22 -20.16 -15.44 -43.08
N PRO A 23 -20.93 -16.41 -42.49
CA PRO A 23 -21.73 -16.36 -41.26
C PRO A 23 -22.01 -17.71 -40.50
N ILE A 24 -22.90 -17.62 -39.48
CA ILE A 24 -23.83 -18.64 -38.90
C ILE A 24 -23.29 -19.75 -37.96
N SER A 25 -23.55 -19.61 -36.65
CA SER A 25 -24.51 -20.44 -35.86
C SER A 25 -24.24 -20.38 -34.35
N PRO A 26 -25.24 -20.14 -33.49
CA PRO A 26 -25.14 -20.27 -32.04
C PRO A 26 -25.75 -21.61 -31.57
N LEU A 27 -25.06 -22.37 -30.72
CA LEU A 27 -25.64 -23.51 -30.01
C LEU A 27 -25.08 -23.64 -28.58
N GLY A 28 -25.99 -23.91 -27.63
CA GLY A 28 -25.69 -24.35 -26.26
C GLY A 28 -25.82 -23.23 -25.22
N PHE A 29 -27.01 -22.82 -24.79
CA PHE A 29 -27.81 -23.47 -23.73
C PHE A 29 -26.99 -24.00 -22.55
N ASN A 30 -26.90 -23.21 -21.47
CA ASN A 30 -27.31 -23.68 -20.14
C ASN A 30 -27.60 -22.49 -19.20
N ARG A 31 -28.86 -22.04 -19.23
CA ARG A 31 -29.47 -21.25 -18.15
C ARG A 31 -29.70 -22.19 -16.97
N LEU A 32 -28.89 -22.08 -15.93
CA LEU A 32 -29.25 -22.64 -14.64
C LEU A 32 -30.39 -21.81 -14.06
N SER A 33 -31.57 -22.41 -14.12
CA SER A 33 -32.83 -21.86 -13.63
C SER A 33 -32.97 -22.30 -12.18
N PHE A 34 -32.76 -21.41 -11.22
CA PHE A 34 -33.12 -21.68 -9.83
C PHE A 34 -34.63 -21.48 -9.68
N SER A 35 -35.37 -22.60 -9.67
CA SER A 35 -36.79 -22.64 -9.34
C SER A 35 -36.99 -22.41 -7.85
N LEU A 36 -37.53 -21.25 -7.47
CA LEU A 36 -38.13 -21.01 -6.16
C LEU A 36 -39.46 -21.77 -6.06
N PRO A 37 -39.69 -22.59 -5.02
CA PRO A 37 -41.03 -23.06 -4.72
C PRO A 37 -41.81 -21.96 -3.98
N SER A 38 -42.84 -21.43 -4.64
CA SER A 38 -43.88 -20.63 -3.98
C SER A 38 -44.78 -21.58 -3.18
N SER A 39 -44.84 -21.42 -1.86
CA SER A 39 -45.89 -22.03 -1.04
C SER A 39 -46.70 -20.94 -0.37
N LYS A 40 -47.89 -20.69 -0.91
CA LYS A 40 -48.97 -19.98 -0.23
C LYS A 40 -49.85 -21.02 0.46
N ARG A 41 -49.94 -20.98 1.78
CA ARG A 41 -51.18 -21.34 2.50
C ARG A 41 -51.45 -20.32 3.62
N ARG A 42 -52.67 -19.77 3.58
CA ARG A 42 -53.28 -18.93 4.61
C ARG A 42 -53.66 -19.79 5.81
N GLY A 43 -53.62 -19.19 6.99
CA GLY A 43 -54.27 -19.69 8.20
C GLY A 43 -54.11 -18.69 9.33
N SER A 44 -55.19 -17.95 9.62
CA SER A 44 -55.33 -16.97 10.71
C SER A 44 -55.59 -17.69 12.04
N MET A 45 -55.00 -17.21 13.14
CA MET A 45 -55.67 -16.72 14.37
C MET A 45 -54.65 -16.48 15.51
N LEU A 46 -54.96 -15.47 16.33
CA LEU A 46 -54.16 -14.75 17.34
C LEU A 46 -53.97 -15.53 18.68
N PRO A 47 -53.57 -14.91 19.82
CA PRO A 47 -52.19 -14.64 20.24
C PRO A 47 -51.90 -15.20 21.65
N SER A 48 -50.64 -15.47 22.01
CA SER A 48 -50.29 -15.70 23.41
C SER A 48 -48.89 -15.21 23.77
N ALA A 49 -48.88 -14.03 24.39
CA ALA A 49 -48.00 -13.60 25.46
C ALA A 49 -46.58 -14.20 25.50
N PHE A 50 -45.66 -13.62 24.72
CA PHE A 50 -44.24 -13.65 25.06
C PHE A 50 -43.89 -12.38 25.83
N ARG A 51 -43.74 -12.51 27.15
CA ARG A 51 -43.22 -11.46 28.01
C ARG A 51 -41.81 -11.11 27.53
N ARG A 52 -41.65 -9.94 26.91
CA ARG A 52 -40.34 -9.34 26.70
C ARG A 52 -39.85 -8.84 28.05
N THR A 53 -39.03 -9.63 28.72
CA THR A 53 -38.19 -9.14 29.81
C THR A 53 -37.23 -8.13 29.18
N LEU A 54 -37.49 -6.86 29.45
CA LEU A 54 -36.62 -5.76 29.05
C LEU A 54 -35.36 -5.85 29.92
N TYR A 55 -34.30 -6.46 29.41
CA TYR A 55 -32.98 -6.30 30.01
C TYR A 55 -32.53 -4.87 29.70
N ARG A 56 -32.80 -3.96 30.64
CA ARG A 56 -32.13 -2.67 30.70
C ARG A 56 -30.71 -2.93 31.19
N ALA A 57 -29.82 -3.27 30.25
CA ALA A 57 -28.39 -3.22 30.50
C ALA A 57 -28.01 -1.74 30.65
N THR A 58 -27.83 -1.28 31.87
CA THR A 58 -27.03 -0.10 32.15
C THR A 58 -25.59 -0.50 31.90
N ALA A 59 -25.06 -0.18 30.73
CA ALA A 59 -23.63 -0.14 30.53
C ALA A 59 -23.11 0.99 31.43
N GLU A 60 -22.42 0.62 32.50
CA GLU A 60 -21.52 1.56 33.14
C GLU A 60 -20.50 1.95 32.07
N ILE A 61 -20.44 3.25 31.77
CA ILE A 61 -19.31 3.85 31.08
C ILE A 61 -18.16 3.71 32.07
N HIS A 62 -17.56 2.53 32.09
CA HIS A 62 -16.24 2.37 32.62
C HIS A 62 -15.37 3.15 31.64
N GLU A 63 -14.90 4.31 32.07
CA GLU A 63 -13.74 4.97 31.49
C GLU A 63 -12.55 4.04 31.70
N SER A 64 -12.54 2.95 30.92
CA SER A 64 -11.34 2.20 30.62
C SER A 64 -10.42 3.23 30.01
N GLY A 65 -9.38 3.58 30.76
CA GLY A 65 -8.30 4.44 30.29
C GLY A 65 -7.83 3.88 28.97
N GLY A 66 -8.38 4.42 27.88
CA GLY A 66 -7.97 4.09 26.54
C GLY A 66 -6.54 4.53 26.47
N SER A 67 -5.61 3.58 26.56
CA SER A 67 -4.32 3.73 25.91
C SER A 67 -4.68 4.10 24.48
N SER A 68 -4.62 5.40 24.19
CA SER A 68 -5.03 5.93 22.90
C SER A 68 -4.13 5.25 21.88
N ALA A 69 -4.57 5.07 20.64
CA ALA A 69 -3.63 4.67 19.58
C ALA A 69 -2.39 5.59 19.55
N ALA A 70 -2.53 6.83 20.04
CA ALA A 70 -1.43 7.75 20.27
C ALA A 70 -0.42 7.35 21.38
N ASP A 71 -0.84 6.62 22.42
CA ASP A 71 0.02 6.13 23.50
C ASP A 71 0.82 4.90 23.07
N ALA A 72 0.28 4.08 22.16
CA ALA A 72 0.98 2.92 21.61
C ALA A 72 2.28 3.31 20.88
N PHE A 73 2.29 4.47 20.24
CA PHE A 73 3.46 5.01 19.54
C PHE A 73 4.38 5.86 20.44
N ALA A 74 3.99 6.14 21.69
CA ALA A 74 4.80 6.97 22.59
C ALA A 74 6.13 6.33 23.00
N ASN A 75 6.23 5.00 22.89
CA ASN A 75 7.45 4.24 23.20
C ASN A 75 8.31 3.93 21.98
N VAL A 76 7.92 4.41 20.80
CA VAL A 76 8.63 4.13 19.55
C VAL A 76 9.82 5.08 19.46
N LYS A 77 11.03 4.53 19.54
CA LYS A 77 12.29 5.27 19.52
C LYS A 77 13.01 5.19 18.19
N HIS A 78 12.88 4.07 17.48
CA HIS A 78 13.54 3.86 16.18
C HIS A 78 12.55 3.39 15.11
N LEU A 79 12.45 4.16 14.03
CA LEU A 79 11.57 3.91 12.89
C LEU A 79 12.35 3.38 11.69
N LEU A 80 11.80 2.38 11.00
CA LEU A 80 12.28 1.94 9.68
C LEU A 80 11.36 2.46 8.57
N LEU A 81 11.97 3.05 7.54
CA LEU A 81 11.32 3.34 6.26
C LEU A 81 11.99 2.51 5.15
N PRO A 82 11.38 1.39 4.74
CA PRO A 82 11.85 0.63 3.59
C PRO A 82 11.41 1.29 2.29
N VAL A 83 12.37 1.58 1.42
CA VAL A 83 12.13 2.07 0.06
C VAL A 83 12.43 0.93 -0.90
N THR A 84 11.38 0.36 -1.47
CA THR A 84 11.44 -0.73 -2.47
C THR A 84 10.99 -0.28 -3.86
N ASP A 85 10.82 1.04 -4.03
CA ASP A 85 10.36 1.61 -5.28
C ASP A 85 11.39 1.46 -6.39
N GLN A 86 10.94 1.03 -7.56
CA GLN A 86 11.73 1.05 -8.78
C GLN A 86 11.73 2.42 -9.47
N ASN A 87 10.95 3.38 -8.98
CA ASN A 87 10.83 4.72 -9.53
C ASN A 87 11.80 5.68 -8.82
N PRO A 88 12.70 6.37 -9.54
CA PRO A 88 13.63 7.34 -8.96
C PRO A 88 12.97 8.53 -8.23
N TYR A 89 11.69 8.82 -8.52
CA TYR A 89 10.96 9.95 -7.90
C TYR A 89 9.98 9.52 -6.80
N LEU A 90 10.11 8.27 -6.34
CA LEU A 90 9.23 7.62 -5.38
C LEU A 90 7.78 7.48 -5.86
N SER A 91 7.15 6.37 -5.48
CA SER A 91 5.72 6.15 -5.67
C SER A 91 4.90 7.04 -4.73
N ALA A 92 3.60 7.14 -4.98
CA ALA A 92 2.71 7.90 -4.11
C ALA A 92 2.69 7.29 -2.69
N GLY A 93 2.65 5.95 -2.60
CA GLY A 93 2.69 5.23 -1.35
C GLY A 93 3.98 5.48 -0.57
N THR A 94 5.14 5.49 -1.22
CA THR A 94 6.42 5.73 -0.52
C THR A 94 6.56 7.18 -0.07
N ARG A 95 6.08 8.16 -0.85
CA ARG A 95 6.02 9.55 -0.39
C ARG A 95 5.14 9.71 0.85
N GLN A 96 3.99 9.05 0.87
CA GLN A 96 3.10 9.02 2.03
C GLN A 96 3.75 8.33 3.23
N ALA A 97 4.49 7.23 3.01
CA ALA A 97 5.27 6.57 4.04
C ALA A 97 6.34 7.49 4.62
N ALA A 98 7.13 8.17 3.78
CA ALA A 98 8.13 9.14 4.23
C ALA A 98 7.50 10.29 5.05
N ALA A 99 6.38 10.85 4.58
CA ALA A 99 5.65 11.90 5.29
C ALA A 99 5.11 11.41 6.65
N THR A 100 4.63 10.17 6.72
CA THR A 100 4.10 9.60 7.97
C THR A 100 5.22 9.27 8.95
N THR A 101 6.32 8.68 8.48
CA THR A 101 7.50 8.37 9.29
C THR A 101 8.09 9.64 9.89
N THR A 102 8.24 10.70 9.10
CA THR A 102 8.72 12.00 9.61
C THR A 102 7.75 12.64 10.60
N ALA A 103 6.44 12.57 10.35
CA ALA A 103 5.44 13.06 11.29
C ALA A 103 5.47 12.29 12.64
N LEU A 104 5.62 10.96 12.60
CA LEU A 104 5.77 10.12 13.79
C LEU A 104 7.06 10.43 14.53
N ALA A 105 8.19 10.47 13.82
CA ALA A 105 9.49 10.82 14.38
C ALA A 105 9.45 12.19 15.07
N LYS A 106 8.85 13.20 14.44
CA LYS A 106 8.73 14.54 15.03
C LYS A 106 7.86 14.55 16.28
N LYS A 107 6.77 13.80 16.27
CA LYS A 107 5.81 13.77 17.37
C LYS A 107 6.37 13.05 18.60
N TYR A 108 7.12 11.98 18.40
CA TYR A 108 7.60 11.11 19.47
C TYR A 108 9.10 11.23 19.77
N GLY A 109 9.84 12.02 18.98
CA GLY A 109 11.29 12.18 19.13
C GLY A 109 12.06 10.92 18.73
N ALA A 110 11.58 10.21 17.71
CA ALA A 110 12.18 8.96 17.24
C ALA A 110 13.23 9.20 16.15
N ASP A 111 14.23 8.33 16.09
CA ASP A 111 15.22 8.30 15.01
C ASP A 111 14.67 7.55 13.79
N ILE A 112 15.06 8.00 12.61
CA ILE A 112 14.64 7.39 11.34
C ILE A 112 15.83 6.65 10.73
N THR A 113 15.60 5.40 10.35
CA THR A 113 16.48 4.65 9.44
C THR A 113 15.74 4.37 8.15
N VAL A 114 16.37 4.70 7.03
CA VAL A 114 15.86 4.45 5.68
C VAL A 114 16.72 3.37 5.04
N VAL A 115 16.07 2.33 4.54
CA VAL A 115 16.73 1.26 3.79
C VAL A 115 16.24 1.27 2.35
N VAL A 116 17.16 1.45 1.41
CA VAL A 116 16.88 1.37 -0.03
C VAL A 116 17.19 -0.04 -0.50
N ILE A 117 16.18 -0.71 -1.03
CA ILE A 117 16.27 -2.12 -1.42
C ILE A 117 15.89 -2.24 -2.90
N ASP A 118 16.79 -2.84 -3.68
CA ASP A 118 16.56 -3.21 -5.07
C ASP A 118 17.25 -4.55 -5.36
N ASP A 119 16.64 -5.35 -6.23
CA ASP A 119 17.23 -6.59 -6.74
C ASP A 119 18.41 -6.29 -7.68
N LYS A 120 18.42 -5.11 -8.30
CA LYS A 120 19.46 -4.66 -9.20
C LYS A 120 20.71 -4.18 -8.43
N PRO A 121 21.93 -4.53 -8.87
CA PRO A 121 23.13 -3.97 -8.28
C PRO A 121 23.21 -2.47 -8.58
N LYS A 122 23.87 -1.73 -7.67
CA LYS A 122 24.07 -0.27 -7.76
C LYS A 122 24.53 0.23 -9.13
N GLU A 123 25.43 -0.50 -9.79
CA GLU A 123 26.00 -0.14 -11.09
C GLU A 123 25.00 -0.21 -12.25
N SER A 124 23.91 -0.96 -12.08
CA SER A 124 22.87 -1.13 -13.11
C SER A 124 21.70 -0.15 -12.96
N ILE A 125 21.72 0.70 -11.93
CA ILE A 125 20.68 1.68 -11.64
C ILE A 125 21.21 3.07 -12.04
N PRO A 126 20.99 3.53 -13.28
CA PRO A 126 21.53 4.80 -13.77
C PRO A 126 21.00 6.02 -13.01
N GLU A 127 19.88 5.89 -12.30
CA GLU A 127 19.18 6.98 -11.62
C GLU A 127 19.23 6.86 -10.09
N HIS A 128 20.16 6.06 -9.56
CA HIS A 128 20.29 5.82 -8.11
C HIS A 128 20.49 7.10 -7.30
N ASP A 129 21.35 8.01 -7.78
CA ASP A 129 21.60 9.29 -7.10
C ASP A 129 20.35 10.19 -7.07
N THR A 130 19.49 10.07 -8.09
CA THR A 130 18.21 10.80 -8.14
C THR A 130 17.25 10.24 -7.09
N LEU A 131 17.19 8.92 -6.94
CA LEU A 131 16.41 8.25 -5.90
C LEU A 131 16.83 8.71 -4.50
N LEU A 132 18.12 8.67 -4.19
CA LEU A 132 18.64 9.12 -2.89
C LEU A 132 18.35 10.61 -2.63
N SER A 133 18.46 11.44 -3.68
CA SER A 133 18.13 12.87 -3.59
C SER A 133 16.64 13.09 -3.34
N SER A 134 15.77 12.31 -4.00
CA SER A 134 14.32 12.36 -3.80
C SER A 134 13.92 11.94 -2.37
N ILE A 135 14.52 10.86 -1.86
CA ILE A 135 14.33 10.43 -0.47
C ILE A 135 14.74 11.53 0.51
N ARG A 136 15.95 12.08 0.34
CA ARG A 136 16.45 13.17 1.19
C ARG A 136 15.54 14.38 1.15
N TRP A 137 15.03 14.75 -0.02
CA TRP A 137 14.09 15.85 -0.19
C TRP A 137 12.82 15.62 0.64
N HIS A 138 12.16 14.47 0.48
CA HIS A 138 10.92 14.18 1.19
C HIS A 138 11.08 14.08 2.71
N LEU A 139 12.22 13.58 3.19
CA LEU A 139 12.52 13.59 4.62
C LEU A 139 12.79 15.00 5.15
N SER A 140 13.46 15.83 4.33
CA SER A 140 13.73 17.24 4.65
C SER A 140 12.44 18.07 4.68
N GLU A 141 11.46 17.77 3.81
CA GLU A 141 10.11 18.37 3.89
C GLU A 141 9.44 18.09 5.24
N GLY A 142 9.68 16.90 5.82
CA GLY A 142 9.25 16.53 7.17
C GLY A 142 10.09 17.16 8.30
N GLY A 143 11.17 17.88 7.97
CA GLY A 143 12.09 18.50 8.93
C GLY A 143 13.23 17.61 9.41
N PHE A 144 13.49 16.47 8.77
CA PHE A 144 14.56 15.55 9.12
C PHE A 144 15.71 15.63 8.10
N GLN A 145 16.88 16.07 8.57
CA GLN A 145 18.12 16.10 7.79
C GLN A 145 19.10 15.01 8.22
N GLU A 146 19.00 14.57 9.48
CA GLU A 146 19.83 13.52 10.06
C GLU A 146 18.99 12.24 10.19
N PHE A 147 19.38 11.21 9.44
CA PHE A 147 18.73 9.89 9.46
C PHE A 147 19.75 8.83 9.04
N GLY A 148 19.56 7.60 9.50
CA GLY A 148 20.36 6.46 9.04
C GLY A 148 19.97 6.12 7.60
N LEU A 149 20.91 6.08 6.66
CA LEU A 149 20.66 5.65 5.28
C LEU A 149 21.45 4.37 5.01
N MET A 150 20.74 3.31 4.64
CA MET A 150 21.32 2.02 4.29
C MET A 150 20.94 1.65 2.86
N GLU A 151 21.92 1.24 2.07
CA GLU A 151 21.72 0.75 0.71
C GLU A 151 21.92 -0.78 0.71
N ARG A 152 20.89 -1.52 0.29
CA ARG A 152 20.89 -2.98 0.17
C ARG A 152 20.48 -3.35 -1.25
N LEU A 153 21.40 -3.13 -2.18
CA LEU A 153 21.18 -3.23 -3.63
C LEU A 153 21.89 -4.46 -4.18
N GLY A 154 21.17 -5.34 -4.85
CA GLY A 154 21.76 -6.54 -5.48
C GLY A 154 22.18 -7.62 -4.49
N ASP A 155 21.66 -7.61 -3.26
CA ASP A 155 21.95 -8.63 -2.24
C ASP A 155 21.42 -10.02 -2.62
N GLY A 156 20.58 -10.12 -3.67
CA GLY A 156 19.95 -11.36 -4.13
C GLY A 156 18.96 -11.96 -3.12
N LYS A 157 18.77 -11.29 -1.98
CA LYS A 157 17.78 -11.59 -0.96
C LYS A 157 16.47 -10.90 -1.29
N LYS A 158 15.35 -11.51 -0.90
CA LYS A 158 14.04 -10.87 -1.01
C LYS A 158 14.00 -9.60 -0.15
N PRO A 159 13.30 -8.53 -0.58
CA PRO A 159 13.20 -7.31 0.21
C PRO A 159 12.67 -7.53 1.63
N THR A 160 11.70 -8.42 1.80
CA THR A 160 11.16 -8.76 3.12
C THR A 160 12.22 -9.33 4.08
N THR A 161 13.15 -10.14 3.58
CA THR A 161 14.24 -10.70 4.38
C THR A 161 15.21 -9.61 4.83
N ILE A 162 15.57 -8.69 3.92
CA ILE A 162 16.43 -7.55 4.25
C ILE A 162 15.77 -6.65 5.30
N ILE A 163 14.46 -6.39 5.17
CA ILE A 163 13.72 -5.60 6.16
C ILE A 163 13.75 -6.30 7.53
N GLY A 164 13.53 -7.62 7.58
CA GLY A 164 13.59 -8.39 8.83
C GLY A 164 14.98 -8.38 9.47
N GLU A 165 16.03 -8.60 8.68
CA GLU A 165 17.43 -8.53 9.15
C GLU A 165 17.78 -7.15 9.71
N VAL A 166 17.47 -6.07 8.98
CA VAL A 166 17.75 -4.70 9.43
C VAL A 166 16.93 -4.32 10.66
N ALA A 167 15.68 -4.78 10.74
CA ALA A 167 14.83 -4.55 11.90
C ALA A 167 15.35 -5.25 13.17
N ASP A 168 15.90 -6.45 13.04
CA ASP A 168 16.52 -7.20 14.13
C ASP A 168 17.86 -6.57 14.55
N ASP A 169 18.76 -6.31 13.57
CA ASP A 169 20.11 -5.77 13.79
C ASP A 169 20.09 -4.40 14.50
N LEU A 170 19.15 -3.53 14.12
CA LEU A 170 19.03 -2.18 14.67
C LEU A 170 17.98 -2.08 15.79
N ASN A 171 17.37 -3.19 16.19
CA ASN A 171 16.31 -3.25 17.19
C ASN A 171 15.20 -2.20 16.97
N LEU A 172 14.64 -2.18 15.76
CA LEU A 172 13.66 -1.18 15.35
C LEU A 172 12.30 -1.44 16.00
N ASP A 173 11.63 -0.37 16.40
CA ASP A 173 10.35 -0.45 17.12
C ASP A 173 9.13 -0.46 16.19
N LEU A 174 9.26 0.11 14.98
CA LEU A 174 8.16 0.21 14.03
C LEU A 174 8.68 0.28 12.59
N VAL A 175 8.10 -0.52 11.70
CA VAL A 175 8.33 -0.43 10.26
C VAL A 175 7.14 0.27 9.60
N VAL A 176 7.39 1.32 8.82
CA VAL A 176 6.33 2.05 8.10
C VAL A 176 6.43 1.70 6.61
N LEU A 177 5.37 1.07 6.09
CA LEU A 177 5.28 0.59 4.71
C LEU A 177 3.99 1.06 4.05
N SER A 178 4.05 1.31 2.76
CA SER A 178 2.85 1.54 1.96
C SER A 178 2.22 0.21 1.54
N MET A 179 0.90 0.16 1.46
CA MET A 179 0.21 -0.99 0.87
C MET A 179 0.56 -1.17 -0.62
N GLU A 180 1.06 -0.11 -1.28
CA GLU A 180 1.54 -0.14 -2.66
C GLU A 180 2.69 -1.13 -2.87
N ALA A 181 3.64 -1.19 -1.94
CA ALA A 181 4.80 -2.09 -2.02
C ALA A 181 4.37 -3.57 -2.00
N ILE A 182 3.31 -3.87 -1.24
CA ILE A 182 2.71 -5.21 -1.17
C ILE A 182 1.94 -5.51 -2.46
N HIS A 183 1.10 -4.58 -2.91
CA HIS A 183 0.29 -4.77 -4.11
C HIS A 183 1.14 -4.88 -5.38
N SER A 184 2.28 -4.19 -5.42
CA SER A 184 3.25 -4.23 -6.52
C SER A 184 4.18 -5.44 -6.45
N LYS A 185 4.01 -6.32 -5.46
CA LYS A 185 4.80 -7.54 -5.22
C LYS A 185 6.28 -7.27 -4.95
N HIS A 186 6.65 -6.05 -4.57
CA HIS A 186 8.00 -5.75 -4.09
C HIS A 186 8.23 -6.36 -2.71
N VAL A 187 7.17 -6.41 -1.89
CA VAL A 187 7.22 -6.97 -0.54
C VAL A 187 6.13 -8.03 -0.39
N ASP A 188 6.51 -9.22 0.10
CA ASP A 188 5.57 -10.30 0.35
C ASP A 188 4.94 -10.16 1.75
N ALA A 189 3.61 -9.98 1.80
CA ALA A 189 2.87 -9.78 3.05
C ALA A 189 2.90 -11.01 3.97
N ASN A 190 2.96 -12.21 3.43
CA ASN A 190 3.02 -13.42 4.25
C ASN A 190 4.39 -13.49 4.94
N LEU A 191 5.46 -13.23 4.19
CA LEU A 191 6.81 -13.18 4.75
C LEU A 191 6.95 -12.01 5.75
N LEU A 192 6.28 -10.88 5.52
CA LEU A 192 6.32 -9.76 6.46
C LEU A 192 5.76 -10.16 7.82
N ALA A 193 4.61 -10.86 7.82
CA ALA A 193 3.96 -11.30 9.05
C ALA A 193 4.72 -12.42 9.77
N GLU A 194 5.53 -13.20 9.05
CA GLU A 194 6.31 -14.30 9.61
C GLU A 194 7.66 -13.85 10.18
N PHE A 195 8.35 -12.92 9.49
CA PHE A 195 9.78 -12.66 9.73
C PHE A 195 10.11 -11.32 10.36
N ILE A 196 9.17 -10.36 10.45
CA ILE A 196 9.48 -9.07 11.07
C ILE A 196 9.27 -9.14 12.59
N PRO A 197 10.31 -8.84 13.40
CA PRO A 197 10.25 -8.95 14.86
C PRO A 197 9.51 -7.79 15.56
N CYS A 198 9.05 -6.79 14.80
CA CYS A 198 8.40 -5.59 15.32
C CYS A 198 7.09 -5.25 14.58
N PRO A 199 6.24 -4.38 15.16
CA PRO A 199 5.03 -3.91 14.51
C PRO A 199 5.28 -3.29 13.13
N VAL A 200 4.36 -3.54 12.20
CA VAL A 200 4.37 -2.94 10.86
C VAL A 200 3.14 -2.04 10.69
N LEU A 201 3.37 -0.76 10.40
CA LEU A 201 2.34 0.20 10.02
C LEU A 201 2.16 0.19 8.51
N LEU A 202 1.03 -0.35 8.06
CA LEU A 202 0.64 -0.33 6.65
C LEU A 202 -0.24 0.88 6.34
N LEU A 203 0.23 1.73 5.43
CA LEU A 203 -0.51 2.91 5.00
C LEU A 203 -1.44 2.58 3.84
N PRO A 204 -2.73 2.95 3.93
CA PRO A 204 -3.65 2.82 2.82
C PRO A 204 -3.27 3.81 1.71
N LEU A 205 -3.48 3.37 0.47
CA LEU A 205 -3.38 4.18 -0.75
C LEU A 205 -4.48 5.24 -0.82
#